data_AF-A0A3Q8FCA1-F1
#
_entry.id   AF-A0A3Q8FCA1-F1
#
_cell.length_a   1.000
_cell.length_b   1.000
_cell.length_c   1.000
_cell.angle_alpha   90.00
_cell.angle_beta   90.00
_cell.angle_gamma   90.00
#
_symmetry.space_group_name_H-M   'P 1'
#
loop_
_entity.id
_entity.type
_entity.pdbx_description
1 polymer ?
#
loop_
_entity_poly.entity_id
_entity_poly.type
_entity_poly.pdbx_seq_one_letter_code
_entity_poly.pdbx_strand_id
1 'polypeptide(L)'
;MYRRLMLTALLPFALHAPLALAAKPSPAAAPDPTEDPMMITAGFLSGHPDLRFRLLGIEKRDAGKMEQAFGFFQRAGFYADKPSQAMVAEMLWNGTGTPVNRALAYAWMDLAAERGYEGFLDLRERYWAALTPEERDRALQEGPAVYARFGDEAARPRIDAALRRERRQVTGSRTGATGNLRIVVPGLVGTTEIDGSKFYDDRYWDPEKYQAWQHSVWAKPKVARVDVGAATQIKDEADRKTRIEAGAPQVDAPEPQTADEQPKLDNGKP
;
A
#
# COMPACT_ATOMS: atom_id res chain seq x y z
N MET A 1 -59.53 61.26 -12.77
CA MET A 1 -58.51 62.09 -12.10
C MET A 1 -58.48 61.73 -10.62
N TYR A 2 -57.33 61.23 -10.13
CA TYR A 2 -56.76 61.30 -8.77
C TYR A 2 -55.86 60.08 -8.47
N ARG A 3 -54.59 60.28 -8.86
CA ARG A 3 -53.33 59.96 -8.15
C ARG A 3 -53.41 58.96 -6.98
N ARG A 4 -52.88 57.74 -7.18
CA ARG A 4 -52.43 56.87 -6.07
C ARG A 4 -50.91 56.97 -5.95
N LEU A 5 -50.45 57.37 -4.76
CA LEU A 5 -49.05 57.40 -4.35
C LEU A 5 -48.46 55.99 -4.36
N MET A 6 -47.28 55.82 -4.97
CA MET A 6 -46.43 54.65 -4.75
C MET A 6 -45.54 54.90 -3.53
N LEU A 7 -45.69 54.06 -2.50
CA LEU A 7 -44.72 53.94 -1.42
C LEU A 7 -43.60 53.00 -1.88
N THR A 8 -42.43 53.56 -2.17
CA THR A 8 -41.19 52.80 -2.38
C THR A 8 -40.62 52.38 -1.02
N ALA A 9 -40.70 51.08 -0.70
CA ALA A 9 -39.99 50.50 0.44
C ALA A 9 -38.54 50.18 0.04
N LEU A 10 -37.58 50.86 0.67
CA LEU A 10 -36.15 50.56 0.58
C LEU A 10 -35.84 49.34 1.46
N LEU A 11 -35.52 48.20 0.83
CA LEU A 11 -34.93 47.03 1.49
C LEU A 11 -33.42 47.26 1.70
N PRO A 12 -32.86 47.03 2.90
CA PRO A 12 -31.41 47.06 3.10
C PRO A 12 -30.76 45.79 2.53
N PHE A 13 -29.81 45.99 1.62
CA PHE A 13 -28.95 44.95 1.07
C PHE A 13 -27.96 44.50 2.17
N ALA A 14 -28.22 43.36 2.81
CA ALA A 14 -27.27 42.74 3.72
C ALA A 14 -26.13 42.09 2.92
N LEU A 15 -24.95 42.70 2.91
CA LEU A 15 -23.71 42.09 2.44
C LEU A 15 -23.43 40.82 3.25
N HIS A 16 -23.67 39.66 2.64
CA HIS A 16 -23.18 38.38 3.15
C HIS A 16 -21.73 38.24 2.68
N ALA A 17 -20.78 38.52 3.57
CA ALA A 17 -19.39 38.13 3.36
C ALA A 17 -19.32 36.59 3.28
N PRO A 18 -18.70 36.00 2.26
CA PRO A 18 -18.50 34.55 2.23
C PRO A 18 -17.55 34.19 3.37
N LEU A 19 -18.04 33.38 4.32
CA LEU A 19 -17.16 32.67 5.26
C LEU A 19 -16.26 31.77 4.41
N ALA A 20 -15.04 32.21 4.14
CA ALA A 20 -13.99 31.36 3.63
C ALA A 20 -13.69 30.33 4.73
N LEU A 21 -14.26 29.14 4.58
CA LEU A 21 -13.90 27.99 5.40
C LEU A 21 -12.43 27.70 5.11
N ALA A 22 -11.54 28.14 6.00
CA ALA A 22 -10.13 27.80 5.94
C ALA A 22 -10.03 26.28 6.01
N ALA A 23 -9.78 25.64 4.87
CA ALA A 23 -9.46 24.23 4.81
C ALA A 23 -8.26 24.00 5.73
N LYS A 24 -8.44 23.21 6.79
CA LYS A 24 -7.33 22.77 7.63
C LYS A 24 -6.29 22.14 6.70
N PRO A 25 -5.01 22.53 6.77
CA PRO A 25 -3.98 21.86 5.98
C PRO A 25 -4.06 20.36 6.30
N SER A 26 -4.27 19.53 5.28
CA SER A 26 -4.11 18.09 5.43
C SER A 26 -2.72 17.86 6.01
N PRO A 27 -2.57 17.07 7.08
CA PRO A 27 -1.25 16.73 7.59
C PRO A 27 -0.45 16.16 6.42
N ALA A 28 0.73 16.72 6.17
CA ALA A 28 1.65 16.18 5.18
C ALA A 28 1.80 14.67 5.45
N ALA A 29 1.67 13.86 4.39
CA ALA A 29 1.82 12.41 4.52
C ALA A 29 3.13 12.10 5.26
N ALA A 30 3.06 11.27 6.29
CA ALA A 30 4.23 10.89 7.07
C ALA A 30 5.34 10.33 6.14
N PRO A 31 6.63 10.61 6.43
CA PRO A 31 7.74 10.14 5.61
C PRO A 31 7.75 8.60 5.55
N ASP A 32 8.14 8.02 4.41
CA ASP A 32 8.26 6.56 4.28
C ASP A 32 9.45 6.07 5.12
N PRO A 33 9.25 5.19 6.12
CA PRO A 33 10.33 4.71 6.98
C PRO A 33 11.39 3.89 6.22
N THR A 34 11.10 3.42 4.99
CA THR A 34 12.08 2.75 4.13
C THR A 34 13.00 3.72 3.38
N GLU A 35 12.68 5.02 3.35
CA GLU A 35 13.56 6.06 2.81
C GLU A 35 14.64 6.48 3.82
N ASP A 36 14.53 6.09 5.09
CA ASP A 36 15.53 6.35 6.12
C ASP A 36 16.45 5.12 6.29
N PRO A 37 17.69 5.14 5.76
CA PRO A 37 18.61 4.00 5.85
C PRO A 37 18.91 3.60 7.30
N MET A 38 18.79 4.55 8.25
CA MET A 38 19.02 4.27 9.66
C MET A 38 17.89 3.40 10.25
N MET A 39 16.64 3.60 9.84
CA MET A 39 15.51 2.77 10.27
C MET A 39 15.70 1.32 9.80
N ILE A 40 16.11 1.14 8.54
CA ILE A 40 16.39 -0.20 8.00
C ILE A 40 17.55 -0.86 8.74
N THR A 41 18.69 -0.16 8.91
CA THR A 41 19.88 -0.69 9.62
C THR A 41 19.56 -1.04 11.08
N ALA A 42 18.64 -0.31 11.72
CA ALA A 42 18.19 -0.57 13.08
C ALA A 42 17.24 -1.79 13.22
N GLY A 43 16.99 -2.53 12.13
CA GLY A 43 16.21 -3.75 12.18
C GLY A 43 14.70 -3.53 12.05
N PHE A 44 14.24 -2.35 11.63
CA PHE A 44 12.81 -2.05 11.41
C PHE A 44 12.12 -3.11 10.54
N LEU A 45 12.79 -3.55 9.48
CA LEU A 45 12.26 -4.54 8.53
C LEU A 45 12.00 -5.93 9.15
N SER A 46 12.57 -6.25 10.31
CA SER A 46 12.31 -7.53 11.00
C SER A 46 10.84 -7.65 11.45
N GLY A 47 10.21 -6.53 11.80
CA GLY A 47 8.80 -6.45 12.17
C GLY A 47 7.84 -6.20 11.02
N HIS A 48 8.38 -5.82 9.86
CA HIS A 48 7.66 -5.42 8.68
C HIS A 48 7.96 -6.36 7.50
N PRO A 49 7.49 -7.63 7.56
CA PRO A 49 7.78 -8.61 6.51
C PRO A 49 7.24 -8.17 5.14
N ASP A 50 6.12 -7.46 5.10
CA ASP A 50 5.57 -6.86 3.88
C ASP A 50 6.57 -5.92 3.19
N LEU A 51 7.15 -4.98 3.95
CA LEU A 51 8.15 -4.05 3.44
C LEU A 51 9.50 -4.74 3.15
N ARG A 52 9.93 -5.65 4.03
CA ARG A 52 11.18 -6.40 3.87
C ARG A 52 11.20 -7.17 2.55
N PHE A 53 10.15 -7.94 2.29
CA PHE A 53 10.07 -8.75 1.09
C PHE A 53 9.81 -7.91 -0.16
N ARG A 54 9.09 -6.79 -0.06
CA ARG A 54 8.96 -5.84 -1.16
C ARG A 54 10.33 -5.31 -1.60
N LEU A 55 11.17 -4.88 -0.65
CA LEU A 55 12.51 -4.38 -0.93
C LEU A 55 13.43 -5.46 -1.50
N LEU A 56 13.35 -6.70 -1.00
CA LEU A 56 14.08 -7.83 -1.57
C LEU A 56 13.61 -8.12 -3.01
N GLY A 57 12.30 -8.05 -3.28
CA GLY A 57 11.77 -8.18 -4.64
C GLY A 57 12.35 -7.15 -5.60
N ILE A 58 12.40 -5.89 -5.17
CA ILE A 58 13.04 -4.79 -5.92
C ILE A 58 14.52 -5.07 -6.14
N GLU A 59 15.28 -5.42 -5.09
CA GLU A 59 16.70 -5.74 -5.19
C GLU A 59 16.96 -6.86 -6.21
N LYS A 60 16.20 -7.96 -6.15
CA LYS A 60 16.37 -9.08 -7.09
C LYS A 60 16.02 -8.68 -8.52
N ARG A 61 14.95 -7.90 -8.70
CA ARG A 61 14.54 -7.38 -10.02
C ARG A 61 15.63 -6.52 -10.64
N ASP A 62 16.16 -5.58 -9.86
CA ASP A 62 17.19 -4.63 -10.30
C ASP A 62 18.52 -5.36 -10.58
N ALA A 63 18.77 -6.48 -9.89
CA ALA A 63 19.87 -7.41 -10.17
C ALA A 63 19.60 -8.38 -11.34
N GLY A 64 18.48 -8.26 -12.06
CA GLY A 64 18.09 -9.12 -13.19
C GLY A 64 17.61 -10.53 -12.78
N LYS A 65 17.46 -10.81 -11.49
CA LYS A 65 17.04 -12.12 -10.95
C LYS A 65 15.51 -12.21 -10.84
N MET A 66 14.85 -12.17 -11.99
CA MET A 66 13.39 -12.00 -12.07
C MET A 66 12.59 -13.12 -11.38
N GLU A 67 13.02 -14.38 -11.46
CA GLU A 67 12.33 -15.49 -10.76
C GLU A 67 12.38 -15.33 -9.24
N GLN A 68 13.51 -14.87 -8.70
CA GLN A 68 13.62 -14.60 -7.26
C GLN A 68 12.79 -13.38 -6.86
N ALA A 69 12.78 -12.34 -7.71
CA ALA A 69 11.94 -11.16 -7.49
C ALA A 69 10.46 -11.56 -7.40
N PHE A 70 10.01 -12.43 -8.30
CA PHE A 70 8.63 -12.95 -8.32
C PHE A 70 8.25 -13.59 -6.97
N GLY A 71 9.11 -14.49 -6.47
CA GLY A 71 8.90 -15.14 -5.18
C GLY A 71 8.84 -14.14 -4.01
N PHE A 72 9.73 -13.15 -3.98
CA PHE A 72 9.74 -12.13 -2.92
C PHE A 72 8.51 -11.22 -2.96
N PHE A 73 8.03 -10.82 -4.15
CA PHE A 73 6.79 -10.05 -4.25
C PHE A 73 5.57 -10.86 -3.83
N GLN A 74 5.51 -12.16 -4.15
CA GLN A 74 4.45 -13.05 -3.64
C GLN A 74 4.49 -13.14 -2.11
N ARG A 75 5.70 -13.25 -1.53
CA ARG A 75 5.89 -13.30 -0.08
C ARG A 75 5.52 -11.97 0.60
N ALA A 76 5.80 -10.82 -0.01
CA ALA A 76 5.33 -9.53 0.48
C ALA A 76 3.79 -9.42 0.41
N GLY A 77 3.19 -9.82 -0.70
CA GLY A 77 1.74 -9.85 -0.88
C GLY A 77 1.02 -10.76 0.11
N PHE A 78 1.69 -11.79 0.64
CA PHE A 78 1.20 -12.66 1.71
C PHE A 78 0.99 -11.93 3.04
N TYR A 79 1.66 -10.79 3.23
CA TYR A 79 1.50 -9.85 4.35
C TYR A 79 0.75 -8.57 3.93
N ALA A 80 -0.16 -8.69 2.97
CA ALA A 80 -1.08 -7.63 2.55
C ALA A 80 -0.41 -6.41 1.86
N ASP A 81 0.78 -6.58 1.28
CA ASP A 81 1.42 -5.52 0.48
C ASP A 81 0.79 -5.39 -0.92
N LYS A 82 -0.06 -4.38 -1.12
CA LYS A 82 -0.72 -4.11 -2.41
C LYS A 82 0.22 -3.81 -3.57
N PRO A 83 1.29 -3.01 -3.40
CA PRO A 83 2.26 -2.78 -4.46
C PRO A 83 2.93 -4.07 -4.96
N SER A 84 3.30 -4.98 -4.05
CA SER A 84 3.89 -6.27 -4.44
C SER A 84 2.87 -7.19 -5.11
N GLN A 85 1.61 -7.18 -4.68
CA GLN A 85 0.53 -7.89 -5.39
C GLN A 85 0.38 -7.38 -6.83
N ALA A 86 0.47 -6.06 -7.05
CA ALA A 86 0.50 -5.47 -8.38
C ALA A 86 1.76 -5.88 -9.18
N MET A 87 2.93 -5.98 -8.54
CA MET A 87 4.14 -6.48 -9.23
C MET A 87 4.01 -7.94 -9.65
N VAL A 88 3.43 -8.80 -8.81
CA VAL A 88 3.14 -10.19 -9.18
C VAL A 88 2.23 -10.23 -10.41
N ALA A 89 1.20 -9.38 -10.46
CA ALA A 89 0.31 -9.26 -11.60
C ALA A 89 1.05 -8.84 -12.87
N GLU A 90 1.89 -7.79 -12.82
CA GLU A 90 2.67 -7.33 -13.97
C GLU A 90 3.66 -8.39 -14.47
N MET A 91 4.29 -9.12 -13.56
CA MET A 91 5.23 -10.19 -13.91
C MET A 91 4.55 -11.36 -14.60
N LEU A 92 3.36 -11.76 -14.14
CA LEU A 92 2.53 -12.76 -14.82
C LEU A 92 2.00 -12.27 -16.16
N TRP A 93 1.67 -10.98 -16.27
CA TRP A 93 1.15 -10.38 -17.50
C TRP A 93 2.21 -10.37 -18.60
N ASN A 94 3.43 -9.98 -18.25
CA ASN A 94 4.55 -9.83 -19.19
C ASN A 94 5.42 -11.09 -19.33
N GLY A 95 5.27 -12.07 -18.43
CA GLY A 95 6.12 -13.25 -18.38
C GLY A 95 7.55 -12.97 -17.90
N THR A 96 7.74 -12.01 -17.00
CA THR A 96 9.06 -11.66 -16.45
C THR A 96 9.30 -12.46 -15.17
N GLY A 97 10.25 -13.41 -15.21
CA GLY A 97 10.53 -14.29 -14.06
C GLY A 97 9.51 -15.40 -13.81
N THR A 98 8.51 -15.52 -14.69
CA THR A 98 7.47 -16.55 -14.70
C THR A 98 6.95 -16.71 -16.14
N PRO A 99 6.39 -17.86 -16.55
CA PRO A 99 5.62 -17.94 -17.78
C PRO A 99 4.45 -16.92 -17.78
N VAL A 100 4.06 -16.46 -18.98
CA VAL A 100 2.90 -15.57 -19.15
C VAL A 100 1.63 -16.29 -18.70
N ASN A 101 0.86 -15.66 -17.82
CA ASN A 101 -0.46 -16.12 -17.41
C ASN A 101 -1.39 -14.92 -17.16
N ARG A 102 -2.04 -14.43 -18.22
CA ARG A 102 -2.85 -13.21 -18.21
C ARG A 102 -4.11 -13.31 -17.33
N ALA A 103 -4.74 -14.48 -17.28
CA ALA A 103 -5.88 -14.73 -16.40
C ALA A 103 -5.50 -14.58 -14.92
N LEU A 104 -4.40 -15.23 -14.51
CA LEU A 104 -3.90 -15.12 -13.14
C LEU A 104 -3.38 -13.71 -12.85
N ALA A 105 -2.71 -13.06 -13.81
CA ALA A 105 -2.29 -11.67 -13.70
C ALA A 105 -3.46 -10.72 -13.39
N TYR A 106 -4.59 -10.90 -14.07
CA TYR A 106 -5.81 -10.14 -13.76
C TYR A 106 -6.27 -10.38 -12.32
N ALA A 107 -6.35 -11.63 -11.87
CA ALA A 107 -6.77 -11.93 -10.51
C ALA A 107 -5.88 -11.26 -9.46
N TRP A 108 -4.57 -11.23 -9.66
CA TRP A 108 -3.64 -10.51 -8.78
C TRP A 108 -3.80 -8.99 -8.85
N MET A 109 -4.05 -8.41 -10.03
CA MET A 109 -4.26 -6.96 -10.16
C MET A 109 -5.59 -6.54 -9.55
N ASP A 110 -6.65 -7.33 -9.72
CA ASP A 110 -7.93 -7.09 -9.06
C ASP A 110 -7.82 -7.18 -7.54
N LEU A 111 -7.08 -8.17 -7.03
CA LEU A 111 -6.72 -8.26 -5.62
C LEU A 111 -5.90 -7.04 -5.14
N ALA A 112 -4.91 -6.58 -5.91
CA ALA A 112 -4.13 -5.39 -5.57
C ALA A 112 -5.02 -4.15 -5.45
N ALA A 113 -6.06 -4.08 -6.29
CA ALA A 113 -7.04 -3.00 -6.34
C ALA A 113 -8.14 -3.09 -5.27
N GLU A 114 -8.19 -4.13 -4.43
CA GLU A 114 -9.30 -4.35 -3.48
C GLU A 114 -9.50 -3.20 -2.46
N ARG A 115 -8.45 -2.40 -2.21
CA ARG A 115 -8.51 -1.20 -1.34
C ARG A 115 -8.97 0.06 -2.08
N GLY A 116 -9.31 -0.06 -3.36
CA GLY A 116 -9.82 1.03 -4.20
C GLY A 116 -8.75 2.04 -4.64
N TYR A 117 -7.47 1.65 -4.67
CA TYR A 117 -6.40 2.55 -5.13
C TYR A 117 -6.53 2.82 -6.62
N GLU A 118 -6.68 4.09 -7.00
CA GLU A 118 -7.02 4.51 -8.37
C GLU A 118 -6.05 3.95 -9.42
N GLY A 119 -4.75 3.95 -9.13
CA GLY A 119 -3.73 3.40 -10.04
C GLY A 119 -3.88 1.90 -10.29
N PHE A 120 -4.23 1.12 -9.27
CA PHE A 120 -4.42 -0.33 -9.41
C PHE A 120 -5.77 -0.66 -10.05
N LEU A 121 -6.81 0.12 -9.76
CA LEU A 121 -8.09 -0.02 -10.46
C LEU A 121 -7.95 0.27 -11.96
N ASP A 122 -7.21 1.32 -12.36
CA ASP A 122 -6.98 1.62 -13.78
C ASP A 122 -6.23 0.49 -14.48
N LEU A 123 -5.16 -0.04 -13.86
CA LEU A 123 -4.45 -1.21 -14.39
C LEU A 123 -5.34 -2.45 -14.49
N ARG A 124 -6.17 -2.70 -13.47
CA ARG A 124 -7.14 -3.80 -13.49
C ARG A 124 -8.10 -3.68 -14.67
N GLU A 125 -8.68 -2.51 -14.92
CA GLU A 125 -9.60 -2.30 -16.04
C GLU A 125 -8.90 -2.48 -17.38
N ARG A 126 -7.67 -1.99 -17.52
CA ARG A 126 -6.84 -2.23 -18.71
C ARG A 126 -6.60 -3.73 -18.94
N TYR A 127 -6.32 -4.49 -17.88
CA TYR A 127 -6.15 -5.94 -17.98
C TYR A 127 -7.45 -6.60 -18.43
N TRP A 128 -8.58 -6.30 -17.78
CA TRP A 128 -9.89 -6.87 -18.13
C TRP A 128 -10.25 -6.64 -19.59
N ALA A 129 -10.07 -5.41 -20.08
CA ALA A 129 -10.35 -5.04 -21.45
C ALA A 129 -9.49 -5.82 -22.46
N ALA A 130 -8.26 -6.18 -22.08
CA ALA A 130 -7.32 -6.89 -22.92
C ALA A 130 -7.39 -8.43 -22.82
N LEU A 131 -8.18 -8.99 -21.89
CA LEU A 131 -8.39 -10.44 -21.81
C LEU A 131 -9.37 -10.96 -22.86
N THR A 132 -9.13 -12.17 -23.37
CA THR A 132 -10.15 -12.92 -24.13
C THR A 132 -11.28 -13.41 -23.22
N PRO A 133 -12.44 -13.81 -23.76
CA PRO A 133 -13.51 -14.40 -22.95
C PRO A 133 -13.04 -15.60 -22.11
N GLU A 134 -12.23 -16.49 -22.69
CA GLU A 134 -11.71 -17.68 -22.02
C GLU A 134 -10.74 -17.30 -20.89
N GLU A 135 -9.91 -16.27 -21.09
CA GLU A 135 -9.02 -15.77 -20.06
C GLU A 135 -9.79 -15.10 -18.92
N ARG A 136 -10.90 -14.41 -19.22
CA ARG A 136 -11.79 -13.83 -18.19
C ARG A 136 -12.44 -14.93 -17.36
N ASP A 137 -12.97 -15.97 -18.01
CA ASP A 137 -13.56 -17.12 -17.32
C ASP A 137 -12.53 -17.79 -16.41
N ARG A 138 -11.31 -18.02 -16.91
CA ARG A 138 -10.20 -18.52 -16.08
C ARG A 138 -9.87 -17.60 -14.92
N ALA A 139 -9.84 -16.29 -15.12
CA ALA A 139 -9.54 -15.34 -14.06
C ALA A 139 -10.57 -15.38 -12.93
N LEU A 140 -11.86 -15.54 -13.28
CA LEU A 140 -12.95 -15.72 -12.32
C LEU A 140 -12.91 -17.08 -11.61
N GLN A 141 -12.38 -18.12 -12.27
CA GLN A 141 -12.21 -19.45 -11.67
C GLN A 141 -10.98 -19.55 -10.76
N GLU A 142 -9.86 -18.94 -11.14
CA GLU A 142 -8.58 -18.99 -10.41
C GLU A 142 -8.52 -17.93 -9.29
N GLY A 143 -9.19 -16.80 -9.48
CA GLY A 143 -9.19 -15.67 -8.56
C GLY A 143 -9.62 -15.97 -7.11
N PRO A 144 -10.66 -16.77 -6.85
CA PRO A 144 -11.09 -17.09 -5.49
C PRO A 144 -9.97 -17.70 -4.64
N ALA A 145 -9.09 -18.52 -5.22
CA ALA A 145 -7.94 -19.09 -4.52
C ALA A 145 -6.85 -18.05 -4.22
N VAL A 146 -6.65 -17.09 -5.12
CA VAL A 146 -5.74 -15.95 -4.92
C VAL A 146 -6.24 -15.09 -3.75
N TYR A 147 -7.52 -14.72 -3.75
CA TYR A 147 -8.15 -13.96 -2.66
C TYR A 147 -8.13 -14.71 -1.34
N ALA A 148 -8.47 -16.00 -1.33
CA ALA A 148 -8.45 -16.82 -0.13
C ALA A 148 -7.08 -16.80 0.55
N ARG A 149 -5.98 -16.75 -0.21
CA ARG A 149 -4.62 -16.79 0.35
C ARG A 149 -4.01 -15.40 0.60
N PHE A 150 -4.26 -14.44 -0.28
CA PHE A 150 -3.56 -13.15 -0.34
C PHE A 150 -4.48 -11.91 -0.18
N GLY A 151 -5.80 -12.13 -0.15
CA GLY A 151 -6.81 -11.12 0.20
C GLY A 151 -6.57 -10.52 1.58
N ASP A 152 -6.98 -9.26 1.78
CA ASP A 152 -6.81 -8.56 3.05
C ASP A 152 -7.43 -9.33 4.23
N GLU A 153 -8.55 -10.02 4.03
CA GLU A 153 -9.17 -10.87 5.07
C GLU A 153 -8.23 -11.97 5.59
N ALA A 154 -7.40 -12.54 4.71
CA ALA A 154 -6.42 -13.57 5.08
C ALA A 154 -5.07 -12.97 5.49
N ALA A 155 -4.64 -11.90 4.83
CA ALA A 155 -3.28 -11.37 4.92
C ALA A 155 -3.11 -10.31 6.02
N ARG A 156 -4.12 -9.47 6.31
CA ARG A 156 -4.05 -8.47 7.38
C ARG A 156 -3.78 -9.08 8.76
N PRO A 157 -4.44 -10.20 9.16
CA PRO A 157 -4.13 -10.85 10.43
C PRO A 157 -2.66 -11.25 10.57
N ARG A 158 -1.97 -11.59 9.47
CA ARG A 158 -0.57 -12.01 9.48
C ARG A 158 0.38 -10.84 9.72
N ILE A 159 0.19 -9.72 9.01
CA ILE A 159 1.02 -8.53 9.22
C ILE A 159 0.75 -7.94 10.60
N ASP A 160 -0.51 -7.87 11.02
CA ASP A 160 -0.90 -7.47 12.37
C ASP A 160 -0.19 -8.30 13.45
N ALA A 161 -0.14 -9.62 13.27
CA ALA A 161 0.55 -10.52 14.19
C ALA A 161 2.07 -10.28 14.19
N ALA A 162 2.68 -10.01 13.03
CA ALA A 162 4.10 -9.68 12.92
C ALA A 162 4.44 -8.38 13.67
N LEU A 163 3.68 -7.31 13.45
CA LEU A 163 3.85 -6.02 14.13
C LEU A 163 3.71 -6.17 15.65
N ARG A 164 2.64 -6.84 16.11
CA ARG A 164 2.39 -7.08 17.54
C ARG A 164 3.47 -7.95 18.17
N ARG A 165 3.97 -8.96 17.45
CA ARG A 165 5.05 -9.84 17.94
C ARG A 165 6.32 -9.04 18.18
N GLU A 166 6.75 -8.24 17.22
CA GLU A 166 7.96 -7.43 17.40
C GLU A 166 7.80 -6.38 18.49
N ARG A 167 6.65 -5.69 18.53
CA ARG A 167 6.38 -4.71 19.61
C ARG A 167 6.45 -5.34 21.02
N ARG A 168 6.14 -6.63 21.16
CA ARG A 168 6.28 -7.37 22.43
C ARG A 168 7.73 -7.80 22.72
N GLN A 169 8.56 -7.97 21.70
CA GLN A 169 9.98 -8.35 21.85
C GLN A 169 10.85 -7.17 22.26
N VAL A 170 10.34 -5.93 22.15
CA VAL A 170 10.99 -4.71 22.66
C VAL A 170 11.08 -4.75 24.19
N THR A 171 12.18 -5.31 24.70
CA THR A 171 12.51 -5.29 26.12
C THR A 171 13.05 -3.90 26.50
N GLY A 172 12.19 -3.02 27.02
CA GLY A 172 12.62 -1.66 27.40
C GLY A 172 11.76 -0.88 28.39
N SER A 173 10.49 -1.22 28.61
CA SER A 173 9.70 -0.73 29.74
C SER A 173 8.41 -1.53 29.88
N ARG A 174 8.23 -2.23 31.01
CA ARG A 174 6.97 -2.90 31.39
C ARG A 174 5.80 -1.92 31.63
N THR A 175 6.02 -0.63 31.35
CA THR A 175 5.08 0.49 31.51
C THR A 175 4.82 1.25 30.20
N GLY A 176 5.34 0.82 29.05
CA GLY A 176 5.00 1.40 27.74
C GLY A 176 5.69 2.73 27.39
N ALA A 177 6.67 3.19 28.19
CA ALA A 177 7.42 4.41 27.90
C ALA A 177 8.65 4.11 27.00
N THR A 178 8.56 4.41 25.70
CA THR A 178 9.70 4.40 24.76
C THR A 178 10.59 5.65 24.91
N GLY A 179 10.20 6.62 25.73
CA GLY A 179 10.81 7.96 25.80
C GLY A 179 12.29 8.01 26.24
N ASN A 180 12.85 6.94 26.78
CA ASN A 180 14.28 6.83 27.13
C ASN A 180 15.01 5.71 26.36
N LEU A 181 14.34 5.03 25.43
CA LEU A 181 14.95 3.95 24.67
C LEU A 181 15.85 4.55 23.59
N ARG A 182 17.11 4.10 23.54
CA ARG A 182 18.05 4.43 22.47
C ARG A 182 18.42 3.16 21.74
N ILE A 183 18.17 3.13 20.45
CA ILE A 183 18.54 2.00 19.59
C ILE A 183 19.93 2.29 19.06
N VAL A 184 20.90 1.49 19.48
CA VAL A 184 22.29 1.63 19.05
C VAL A 184 22.48 0.83 17.76
N VAL A 185 22.73 1.53 16.67
CA VAL A 185 22.96 0.95 15.35
C VAL A 185 24.45 0.88 15.08
N PRO A 186 25.04 -0.31 14.89
CA PRO A 186 26.42 -0.44 14.44
C PRO A 186 26.54 0.07 13.00
N GLY A 187 27.41 1.06 12.76
CA GLY A 187 27.73 1.59 11.44
C GLY A 187 29.15 1.21 11.01
N LEU A 188 29.51 1.55 9.76
CA LEU A 188 30.87 1.35 9.22
C LEU A 188 31.94 2.16 9.97
N VAL A 189 31.55 3.26 10.62
CA VAL A 189 32.41 4.08 11.49
C VAL A 189 31.65 4.38 12.78
N GLY A 190 31.84 3.54 13.79
CA GLY A 190 31.24 3.72 15.12
C GLY A 190 29.77 3.30 15.23
N THR A 191 29.15 3.66 16.35
CA THR A 191 27.74 3.37 16.65
C THR A 191 26.91 4.65 16.59
N THR A 192 25.77 4.61 15.93
CA THR A 192 24.83 5.73 15.87
C THR A 192 23.56 5.41 16.65
N GLU A 193 23.12 6.32 17.51
CA GLU A 193 21.91 6.14 18.31
C GLU A 193 20.67 6.67 17.57
N ILE A 194 19.59 5.88 17.54
CA ILE A 194 18.26 6.31 17.10
C ILE A 194 17.37 6.43 18.33
N ASP A 195 16.61 7.53 18.39
CA ASP A 195 15.57 7.71 19.39
C ASP A 195 14.48 6.63 19.25
N GLY A 196 14.22 5.88 20.32
CA GLY A 196 13.25 4.80 20.34
C GLY A 196 11.81 5.26 20.06
N SER A 197 11.47 6.53 20.29
CA SER A 197 10.16 7.11 19.91
C SER A 197 10.02 7.32 18.41
N LYS A 198 11.11 7.58 17.69
CA LYS A 198 11.14 7.64 16.22
C LYS A 198 11.03 6.25 15.63
N PHE A 199 11.76 5.27 16.20
CA PHE A 199 11.77 3.91 15.69
C PHE A 199 10.48 3.16 15.99
N TYR A 200 9.98 3.24 17.23
CA TYR A 200 8.72 2.61 17.69
C TYR A 200 7.52 3.55 17.61
N ASP A 201 7.52 4.46 16.64
CA ASP A 201 6.36 5.32 16.41
C ASP A 201 5.13 4.46 16.14
N ASP A 202 4.07 4.68 16.92
CA ASP A 202 2.82 3.92 16.81
C ASP A 202 2.26 3.92 15.38
N ARG A 203 2.56 4.93 14.54
CA ARG A 203 2.18 4.94 13.11
C ARG A 203 2.68 3.73 12.34
N TYR A 204 3.80 3.14 12.75
CA TYR A 204 4.39 1.98 12.08
C TYR A 204 4.10 0.67 12.83
N TRP A 205 3.89 0.70 14.14
CA TRP A 205 3.77 -0.51 14.95
C TRP A 205 2.36 -0.83 15.47
N ASP A 206 1.44 0.14 15.44
CA ASP A 206 0.03 -0.10 15.67
C ASP A 206 -0.66 -0.53 14.36
N PRO A 207 -1.31 -1.70 14.32
CA PRO A 207 -1.87 -2.21 13.06
C PRO A 207 -2.87 -1.30 12.36
N GLU A 208 -3.74 -0.61 13.11
CA GLU A 208 -4.74 0.29 12.51
C GLU A 208 -4.07 1.52 11.93
N LYS A 209 -3.15 2.13 12.70
CA LYS A 209 -2.39 3.30 12.23
C LYS A 209 -1.47 2.95 11.05
N TYR A 210 -0.89 1.75 11.05
CA TYR A 210 -0.05 1.26 9.96
C TYR A 210 -0.82 1.10 8.66
N GLN A 211 -2.01 0.48 8.72
CA GLN A 211 -2.90 0.38 7.56
C GLN A 211 -3.34 1.76 7.07
N ALA A 212 -3.67 2.68 7.98
CA ALA A 212 -4.02 4.06 7.62
C ALA A 212 -2.85 4.80 6.95
N TRP A 213 -1.63 4.59 7.42
CA TRP A 213 -0.42 5.13 6.80
C TRP A 213 -0.23 4.57 5.38
N GLN A 214 -0.25 3.24 5.20
CA GLN A 214 -0.15 2.64 3.86
C GLN A 214 -1.24 3.17 2.92
N HIS A 215 -2.48 3.27 3.40
CA HIS A 215 -3.58 3.84 2.63
C HIS A 215 -3.29 5.29 2.23
N SER A 216 -2.76 6.12 3.13
CA SER A 216 -2.41 7.51 2.81
C SER A 216 -1.32 7.64 1.73
N VAL A 217 -0.41 6.66 1.64
CA VAL A 217 0.64 6.62 0.62
C VAL A 217 0.07 6.25 -0.76
N TRP A 218 -0.88 5.31 -0.81
CA TRP A 218 -1.32 4.69 -2.07
C TRP A 218 -2.71 5.12 -2.57
N ALA A 219 -3.56 5.71 -1.73
CA ALA A 219 -4.93 6.08 -2.09
C ALA A 219 -5.01 7.22 -3.11
N LYS A 220 -4.00 8.08 -3.20
CA LYS A 220 -3.91 9.15 -4.19
C LYS A 220 -2.52 9.15 -4.81
N PRO A 221 -2.36 8.72 -6.07
CA PRO A 221 -1.06 8.76 -6.74
C PRO A 221 -0.50 10.19 -6.69
N LYS A 222 0.69 10.36 -6.10
CA LYS A 222 1.47 11.60 -6.23
C LYS A 222 2.13 11.62 -7.63
N VAL A 223 1.37 11.68 -8.71
CA VAL A 223 1.96 11.90 -10.04
C VAL A 223 1.14 12.92 -10.81
N ALA A 224 1.84 13.96 -11.23
CA ALA A 224 1.42 14.84 -12.31
C ALA A 224 0.90 13.99 -13.47
N ARG A 225 -0.21 14.41 -14.05
CA ARG A 225 -0.85 13.86 -15.25
C ARG A 225 0.22 13.58 -16.33
N VAL A 226 0.81 12.39 -16.37
CA VAL A 226 1.62 11.94 -17.51
C VAL A 226 0.64 11.28 -18.46
N ASP A 227 0.50 11.90 -19.61
CA ASP A 227 -0.42 11.57 -20.68
C ASP A 227 -0.04 10.22 -21.31
N VAL A 228 -0.42 9.11 -20.68
CA VAL A 228 -0.27 7.76 -21.24
C VAL A 228 -1.65 7.19 -21.55
N GLY A 229 -2.23 7.70 -22.63
CA GLY A 229 -3.51 7.24 -23.18
C GLY A 229 -4.70 7.57 -22.29
N ALA A 230 -5.88 7.72 -22.91
CA ALA A 230 -7.10 8.17 -22.25
C ALA A 230 -7.31 7.45 -20.91
N ALA A 231 -7.14 8.19 -19.80
CA ALA A 231 -7.43 7.68 -18.47
C ALA A 231 -8.89 7.22 -18.45
N THR A 232 -9.10 5.93 -18.22
CA THR A 232 -10.46 5.40 -18.07
C THR A 232 -10.98 5.98 -16.77
N GLN A 233 -11.86 6.98 -16.84
CA GLN A 233 -12.53 7.47 -15.64
C GLN A 233 -13.32 6.30 -15.05
N ILE A 234 -12.90 5.83 -13.87
CA ILE A 234 -13.66 4.89 -13.05
C ILE A 234 -14.83 5.69 -12.48
N LYS A 235 -15.94 5.72 -13.23
CA LYS A 235 -17.07 6.63 -12.99
C LYS A 235 -18.02 6.10 -11.91
N ASP A 236 -18.15 4.78 -11.80
CA ASP A 236 -19.21 4.17 -10.99
C ASP A 236 -18.69 3.33 -9.82
N GLU A 237 -19.44 3.28 -8.73
CA GLU A 237 -19.12 2.47 -7.54
C GLU A 237 -19.06 0.96 -7.87
N ALA A 238 -19.83 0.54 -8.88
CA ALA A 238 -19.77 -0.82 -9.41
C ALA A 238 -18.38 -1.15 -10.00
N ASP A 239 -17.74 -0.18 -10.67
CA ASP A 239 -16.40 -0.33 -11.23
C ASP A 239 -15.31 -0.31 -10.15
N ARG A 240 -15.64 -0.08 -8.87
CA ARG A 240 -14.67 -0.18 -7.77
C ARG A 240 -14.70 -1.55 -7.10
N LYS A 241 -15.81 -2.27 -7.26
CA LYS A 241 -15.97 -3.61 -6.68
C LYS A 241 -15.13 -4.61 -7.45
N THR A 242 -14.66 -5.64 -6.75
CA THR A 242 -14.02 -6.78 -7.39
C THR A 242 -15.03 -7.52 -8.27
N ARG A 243 -14.55 -8.12 -9.36
CA ARG A 243 -15.33 -9.07 -10.17
C ARG A 243 -15.22 -10.52 -9.68
N ILE A 244 -14.32 -10.77 -8.73
CA ILE A 244 -13.99 -12.08 -8.21
C ILE A 244 -14.70 -12.27 -6.87
N GLU A 245 -15.48 -13.34 -6.75
CA GLU A 245 -16.02 -13.76 -5.47
C GLU A 245 -14.90 -14.38 -4.63
N ALA A 246 -14.52 -13.69 -3.55
CA ALA A 246 -13.45 -14.17 -2.68
C ALA A 246 -13.84 -15.52 -2.06
N GLY A 247 -12.93 -16.50 -2.14
CA GLY A 247 -13.05 -17.73 -1.38
C GLY A 247 -12.87 -17.50 0.12
N ALA A 248 -13.16 -18.53 0.93
CA ALA A 248 -12.96 -18.45 2.38
C ALA A 248 -11.49 -18.09 2.73
N PRO A 249 -11.24 -17.10 3.61
CA PRO A 249 -9.88 -16.65 3.91
C PRO A 249 -9.07 -17.72 4.63
N GLN A 250 -7.84 -17.95 4.15
CA GLN A 250 -6.90 -18.95 4.64
C GLN A 250 -5.85 -18.31 5.54
N VAL A 251 -6.24 -17.83 6.72
CA VAL A 251 -5.31 -17.11 7.63
C VAL A 251 -4.06 -17.93 7.95
N ASP A 252 -4.21 -19.24 8.13
CA ASP A 252 -3.12 -20.18 8.48
C ASP A 252 -2.42 -20.83 7.27
N ALA A 253 -2.59 -20.27 6.06
CA ALA A 253 -1.89 -20.74 4.87
C ALA A 253 -0.36 -20.74 5.09
N PRO A 254 0.39 -21.69 4.52
CA PRO A 254 1.84 -21.64 4.58
C PRO A 254 2.37 -20.44 3.80
N GLU A 255 3.35 -19.76 4.40
CA GLU A 255 4.06 -18.64 3.78
C GLU A 255 4.77 -19.11 2.49
N PRO A 256 4.76 -18.31 1.39
CA PRO A 256 5.57 -18.58 0.22
C PRO A 256 7.05 -18.73 0.59
N GLN A 257 7.69 -19.80 0.13
CA GLN A 257 9.10 -20.06 0.43
C GLN A 257 10.02 -19.21 -0.45
N THR A 258 10.83 -18.38 0.18
CA THR A 258 11.97 -17.68 -0.42
C THR A 258 13.16 -17.78 0.54
N ALA A 259 14.36 -17.40 0.10
CA ALA A 259 15.49 -17.25 1.00
C ALA A 259 15.16 -16.22 2.10
N ASP A 260 15.53 -16.51 3.35
CA ASP A 260 15.35 -15.58 4.48
C ASP A 260 16.52 -14.58 4.49
N GLU A 261 16.36 -13.50 3.73
CA GLU A 261 17.37 -12.47 3.51
C GLU A 261 16.95 -11.12 4.13
N GLN A 262 17.89 -10.18 4.21
CA GLN A 262 17.65 -8.76 4.48
C GLN A 262 18.11 -7.96 3.25
N PRO A 263 17.36 -6.92 2.83
CA PRO A 263 17.74 -6.14 1.65
C PRO A 263 19.07 -5.42 1.87
N LYS A 264 19.88 -5.31 0.82
CA LYS A 264 21.13 -4.56 0.87
C LYS A 264 20.83 -3.06 0.85
N LEU A 265 21.28 -2.36 1.88
CA LEU A 265 21.30 -0.90 1.89
C LEU A 265 22.41 -0.41 0.97
N ASP A 266 22.04 0.27 -0.12
CA ASP A 266 23.00 1.05 -0.88
C ASP A 266 23.37 2.28 -0.04
N ASN A 267 24.57 2.27 0.54
CA ASN A 267 25.07 3.32 1.43
C ASN A 267 25.48 4.57 0.63
N GLY A 268 24.55 5.11 -0.18
CA GLY A 268 24.74 6.32 -0.97
C GLY A 268 25.92 6.23 -1.94
N LYS A 269 25.66 5.78 -3.17
CA LYS A 269 26.44 6.34 -4.28
C LYS A 269 25.76 7.63 -4.76
N PRO A 270 26.57 8.68 -5.04
CA PRO A 270 26.09 10.03 -5.34
C PRO A 270 25.22 10.10 -6.60
#